data_AF-A0A520IDQ3-F1
#
_entry.id   AF-A0A520IDQ3-F1
#
_cell.length_a   1.000
_cell.length_b   1.000
_cell.length_c   1.000
_cell.angle_alpha   90.00
_cell.angle_beta   90.00
_cell.angle_gamma   90.00
#
_symmetry.space_group_name_H-M   'P 1'
#
loop_
_entity.id
_entity.type
_entity.pdbx_description
1 polymer ?
#
loop_
_entity_poly.entity_id
_entity_poly.type
_entity_poly.pdbx_seq_one_letter_code
_entity_poly.pdbx_strand_id
1 'polypeptide(L)'
;HHVPSRIHINSVIERIGDHLIEEIDERFPVFIGKPLDERDDAGRIPAAFRPDAAADAIERRAGIRAKDTGYIQLIDEAALIDTAREKGLVLRLQYQSGDFAHRGSVLVEAWPAEALDDQAERDLRAAFAIGSRRTGLQDLRFLIDELVEIAARALSPGVNDPFTANSCLDWLGAALSDLARRDLPSRLRADDDGQLRVIAHPLTFAAFIDRAFGALAQYASADMIAGKRFLAALGDVALSCDAASRIAVLADHTRQFRDLADGALKGANRDAVIERADELLRALAQPDYKRRLRDGQAWLGGTA
;
A
#
# COMPACT_ATOMS: atom_id res chain seq x y z
N HIS A 1 5.68 36.98 5.54
CA HIS A 1 6.13 35.73 6.21
C HIS A 1 5.64 34.42 5.57
N HIS A 2 4.66 34.40 4.64
CA HIS A 2 4.11 33.15 4.06
C HIS A 2 4.85 32.56 2.84
N VAL A 3 5.68 33.32 2.14
CA VAL A 3 6.37 32.85 0.92
C VAL A 3 7.51 31.86 1.23
N PRO A 4 8.39 32.09 2.24
CA PRO A 4 9.48 31.16 2.55
C PRO A 4 8.99 29.80 3.08
N SER A 5 7.90 29.78 3.85
CA SER A 5 7.32 28.55 4.40
C SER A 5 6.64 27.68 3.33
N ARG A 6 6.05 28.31 2.30
CA ARG A 6 5.45 27.60 1.16
C ARG A 6 6.49 26.95 0.25
N ILE A 7 7.64 27.60 0.07
CA ILE A 7 8.76 27.01 -0.67
C ILE A 7 9.25 25.74 0.04
N HIS A 8 9.32 25.78 1.38
CA HIS A 8 9.77 24.65 2.18
C HIS A 8 8.77 23.47 2.21
N ILE A 9 7.45 23.72 2.21
CA ILE A 9 6.48 22.60 2.20
C ILE A 9 6.44 21.90 0.83
N ASN A 10 6.51 22.66 -0.26
CA ASN A 10 6.51 22.08 -1.60
C ASN A 10 7.76 21.21 -1.85
N SER A 11 8.95 21.66 -1.41
CA SER A 11 10.16 20.85 -1.52
C SER A 11 10.14 19.60 -0.64
N VAL A 12 9.41 19.64 0.50
CA VAL A 12 9.21 18.45 1.34
C VAL A 12 8.27 17.46 0.67
N ILE A 13 7.14 17.94 0.11
CA ILE A 13 6.18 17.12 -0.63
C ILE A 13 6.86 16.45 -1.82
N GLU A 14 7.60 17.22 -2.63
CA GLU A 14 8.37 16.72 -3.78
C GLU A 14 9.33 15.62 -3.36
N ARG A 15 10.19 15.88 -2.37
CA ARG A 15 11.15 14.87 -1.87
C ARG A 15 10.49 13.58 -1.39
N ILE A 16 9.35 13.66 -0.70
CA ILE A 16 8.62 12.47 -0.23
C ILE A 16 7.98 11.73 -1.42
N GLY A 17 7.40 12.48 -2.35
CA GLY A 17 6.78 11.93 -3.56
C GLY A 17 7.77 11.24 -4.49
N ASP A 18 8.93 11.87 -4.74
CA ASP A 18 10.02 11.28 -5.50
C ASP A 18 10.52 10.00 -4.82
N HIS A 19 10.79 10.05 -3.51
CA HIS A 19 11.23 8.86 -2.79
C HIS A 19 10.18 7.74 -2.83
N LEU A 20 8.89 8.06 -2.79
CA LEU A 20 7.83 7.07 -2.94
C LEU A 20 7.84 6.41 -4.33
N ILE A 21 8.05 7.19 -5.40
CA ILE A 21 8.13 6.67 -6.77
C ILE A 21 9.39 5.81 -6.94
N GLU A 22 10.54 6.27 -6.46
CA GLU A 22 11.80 5.53 -6.48
C GLU A 22 11.67 4.18 -5.77
N GLU A 23 11.04 4.14 -4.59
CA GLU A 23 10.84 2.89 -3.85
C GLU A 23 9.85 1.95 -4.55
N ILE A 24 8.84 2.46 -5.26
CA ILE A 24 7.96 1.65 -6.11
C ILE A 24 8.76 1.07 -7.29
N ASP A 25 9.64 1.87 -7.88
CA ASP A 25 10.53 1.49 -8.99
C ASP A 25 11.47 0.35 -8.60
N GLU A 26 12.10 0.47 -7.43
CA GLU A 26 13.08 -0.49 -6.93
C GLU A 26 12.44 -1.78 -6.40
N ARG A 27 11.24 -1.72 -5.82
CA ARG A 27 10.61 -2.88 -5.16
C ARG A 27 9.74 -3.73 -6.06
N PHE A 28 9.23 -3.17 -7.16
CA PHE A 28 8.28 -3.89 -8.01
C PHE A 28 8.78 -3.96 -9.45
N PRO A 29 8.80 -5.13 -10.11
CA PRO A 29 8.46 -6.45 -9.58
C PRO A 29 9.67 -7.14 -8.92
N VAL A 30 10.61 -6.41 -8.30
CA VAL A 30 11.78 -7.07 -7.68
C VAL A 30 11.31 -7.99 -6.55
N PHE A 31 11.50 -9.30 -6.75
CA PHE A 31 11.06 -10.32 -5.81
C PHE A 31 12.26 -10.86 -5.03
N ILE A 32 12.08 -11.01 -3.72
CA ILE A 32 12.95 -11.85 -2.92
C ILE A 32 12.36 -13.27 -2.92
N GLY A 33 13.17 -14.22 -3.36
CA GLY A 33 12.69 -15.54 -3.76
C GLY A 33 11.89 -15.52 -5.06
N LYS A 34 11.43 -16.70 -5.49
CA LYS A 34 10.56 -16.83 -6.67
C LYS A 34 9.09 -16.71 -6.26
N PRO A 35 8.31 -15.80 -6.86
CA PRO A 35 6.87 -15.74 -6.58
C PRO A 35 6.20 -17.03 -7.03
N LEU A 36 5.32 -17.57 -6.19
CA LEU A 36 4.44 -18.68 -6.53
C LEU A 36 3.05 -18.15 -6.89
N ASP A 37 2.32 -18.86 -7.76
CA ASP A 37 0.95 -18.47 -8.10
C ASP A 37 0.03 -18.82 -6.93
N GLU A 38 -0.66 -17.83 -6.36
CA GLU A 38 -1.44 -18.07 -5.15
C GLU A 38 -2.60 -19.06 -5.33
N ARG A 39 -3.11 -19.24 -6.56
CA ARG A 39 -4.19 -20.19 -6.86
C ARG A 39 -3.62 -21.58 -7.11
N ASP A 40 -2.62 -21.68 -7.99
CA ASP A 40 -2.08 -22.97 -8.40
C ASP A 40 -1.20 -23.60 -7.31
N ASP A 41 -0.52 -22.78 -6.50
CA ASP A 41 0.37 -23.22 -5.43
C ASP A 41 -0.26 -23.22 -4.04
N ALA A 42 -1.57 -22.98 -3.91
CA ALA A 42 -2.27 -23.02 -2.62
C ALA A 42 -2.07 -24.35 -1.87
N GLY A 43 -1.95 -25.45 -2.62
CA GLY A 43 -1.67 -26.79 -2.07
C GLY A 43 -0.32 -26.92 -1.38
N ARG A 44 0.65 -26.06 -1.70
CA ARG A 44 1.99 -26.03 -1.09
C ARG A 44 2.01 -25.40 0.30
N ILE A 45 0.96 -24.69 0.69
CA ILE A 45 0.83 -24.13 2.04
C ILE A 45 0.65 -25.30 3.02
N PRO A 46 1.55 -25.45 4.03
CA PRO A 46 1.41 -26.45 5.06
C PRO A 46 0.06 -26.38 5.75
N ALA A 47 -0.52 -27.54 6.11
CA ALA A 47 -1.82 -27.61 6.78
C ALA A 47 -1.87 -26.71 8.04
N ALA A 48 -0.76 -26.60 8.76
CA ALA A 48 -0.60 -25.76 9.95
C ALA A 48 -0.86 -24.25 9.71
N PHE A 49 -0.75 -23.78 8.46
CA PHE A 49 -0.98 -22.37 8.10
C PHE A 49 -2.29 -22.12 7.35
N ARG A 50 -3.11 -23.16 7.15
CA ARG A 50 -4.40 -23.02 6.48
C ARG A 50 -5.46 -22.48 7.45
N PRO A 51 -6.49 -21.75 6.97
CA PRO A 51 -7.54 -21.21 7.82
C PRO A 51 -8.32 -22.27 8.62
N ASP A 52 -8.41 -23.49 8.08
CA ASP A 52 -9.11 -24.65 8.62
C ASP A 52 -8.17 -25.65 9.33
N ALA A 53 -6.97 -25.21 9.73
CA ALA A 53 -5.98 -26.06 10.40
C ALA A 53 -6.54 -26.68 11.70
N ALA A 54 -6.37 -27.99 11.84
CA ALA A 54 -6.65 -28.70 13.08
C ALA A 54 -5.62 -28.33 14.18
N ALA A 55 -6.00 -28.52 15.44
CA ALA A 55 -5.20 -28.11 16.60
C ALA A 55 -3.82 -28.79 16.63
N ASP A 56 -3.76 -30.07 16.29
CA ASP A 56 -2.52 -30.85 16.18
C ASP A 56 -1.57 -30.31 15.10
N ALA A 57 -2.11 -29.84 13.96
CA ALA A 57 -1.31 -29.18 12.93
C ALA A 57 -0.78 -27.82 13.41
N ILE A 58 -1.59 -27.07 14.16
CA ILE A 58 -1.20 -25.79 14.75
C ILE A 58 -0.07 -25.93 15.76
N GLU A 59 -0.10 -26.98 16.59
CA GLU A 59 0.94 -27.28 17.60
C GLU A 59 2.31 -27.58 16.99
N ARG A 60 2.36 -27.93 15.70
CA ARG A 60 3.62 -28.11 14.95
C ARG A 60 4.25 -26.80 14.48
N ARG A 61 3.78 -25.65 14.96
CA ARG A 61 4.37 -24.33 14.69
C ARG A 61 5.18 -23.86 15.89
N ALA A 62 6.31 -23.21 15.62
CA ALA A 62 7.10 -22.53 16.64
C ALA A 62 7.11 -21.01 16.38
N GLY A 63 6.94 -20.22 17.44
CA GLY A 63 6.88 -18.76 17.33
C GLY A 63 8.21 -18.10 17.67
N ILE A 64 8.78 -17.36 16.72
CA ILE A 64 9.97 -16.53 16.95
C ILE A 64 9.51 -15.18 17.49
N ARG A 65 9.89 -14.87 18.73
CA ARG A 65 9.39 -13.68 19.44
C ARG A 65 10.36 -12.50 19.41
N ALA A 66 9.80 -11.30 19.29
CA ALA A 66 10.50 -10.03 19.41
C ALA A 66 11.12 -9.88 20.81
N LYS A 67 12.36 -9.40 20.87
CA LYS A 67 13.03 -9.05 22.14
C LYS A 67 12.83 -7.59 22.51
N ASP A 68 12.50 -6.74 21.56
CA ASP A 68 12.38 -5.30 21.76
C ASP A 68 10.97 -4.81 21.42
N THR A 69 10.67 -3.57 21.82
CA THR A 69 9.42 -2.88 21.48
C THR A 69 9.73 -1.70 20.58
N GLY A 70 9.03 -1.58 19.46
CA GLY A 70 9.25 -0.51 18.49
C GLY A 70 8.71 -0.85 17.11
N TYR A 71 9.06 -0.01 16.14
CA TYR A 71 8.73 -0.21 14.73
C TYR A 71 9.71 -1.20 14.10
N ILE A 72 9.18 -2.15 13.33
CA ILE A 72 10.00 -2.97 12.43
C ILE A 72 10.54 -2.05 11.32
N GLN A 73 11.84 -1.78 11.31
CA GLN A 73 12.46 -0.87 10.34
C GLN A 73 12.97 -1.61 9.10
N LEU A 74 13.45 -2.84 9.28
CA LEU A 74 13.98 -3.69 8.23
C LEU A 74 13.59 -5.14 8.50
N ILE A 75 13.28 -5.86 7.42
CA ILE A 75 13.20 -7.31 7.39
C ILE A 75 14.20 -7.80 6.34
N ASP A 76 15.22 -8.55 6.77
CA ASP A 76 16.15 -9.21 5.87
C ASP A 76 15.52 -10.47 5.29
N GLU A 77 14.76 -10.30 4.20
CA GLU A 77 14.04 -11.40 3.58
C GLU A 77 14.96 -12.46 2.96
N ALA A 78 16.20 -12.09 2.59
CA ALA A 78 17.19 -13.04 2.07
C ALA A 78 17.67 -13.97 3.19
N ALA A 79 18.05 -13.40 4.35
CA ALA A 79 18.40 -14.19 5.52
C ALA A 79 17.26 -15.12 5.97
N LEU A 80 16.01 -14.66 5.89
CA LEU A 80 14.84 -15.49 6.17
C LEU A 80 14.71 -16.69 5.20
N ILE A 81 14.84 -16.47 3.89
CA ILE A 81 14.78 -17.56 2.89
C ILE A 81 15.94 -18.53 3.06
N ASP A 82 17.16 -18.04 3.25
CA ASP A 82 18.35 -18.87 3.39
C ASP A 82 18.27 -19.76 4.64
N THR A 83 17.85 -19.18 5.77
CA THR A 83 17.64 -19.93 7.02
C THR A 83 16.52 -20.97 6.85
N ALA A 84 15.42 -20.60 6.18
CA ALA A 84 14.33 -21.51 5.90
C ALA A 84 14.75 -22.65 4.97
N ARG A 85 15.59 -22.38 3.98
CA ARG A 85 16.13 -23.38 3.06
C ARG A 85 17.04 -24.36 3.78
N GLU A 86 18.01 -23.87 4.54
CA GLU A 86 18.97 -24.69 5.27
C GLU A 86 18.29 -25.64 6.24
N LYS A 87 17.28 -25.15 6.96
CA LYS A 87 16.57 -25.91 8.01
C LYS A 87 15.34 -26.66 7.49
N GLY A 88 14.96 -26.49 6.22
CA GLY A 88 13.75 -27.12 5.69
C GLY A 88 12.45 -26.52 6.24
N LEU A 89 12.46 -25.25 6.63
CA LEU A 89 11.31 -24.54 7.21
C LEU A 89 10.44 -23.87 6.14
N VAL A 90 9.19 -23.62 6.54
CA VAL A 90 8.26 -22.66 5.97
C VAL A 90 7.94 -21.64 7.06
N LEU A 91 8.15 -20.37 6.74
CA LEU A 91 7.99 -19.24 7.65
C LEU A 91 6.74 -18.45 7.27
N ARG A 92 5.90 -18.10 8.25
CA ARG A 92 4.81 -17.15 8.08
C ARG A 92 5.13 -15.87 8.84
N LEU A 93 5.30 -14.77 8.11
CA LEU A 93 5.57 -13.46 8.70
C LEU A 93 4.30 -12.91 9.34
N GLN A 94 4.42 -12.43 10.58
CA GLN A 94 3.31 -11.82 11.33
C GLN A 94 3.34 -10.29 11.30
N TYR A 95 4.44 -9.72 10.83
CA TYR A 95 4.67 -8.28 10.74
C TYR A 95 5.26 -7.92 9.37
N GLN A 96 5.05 -6.67 8.96
CA GLN A 96 5.70 -6.00 7.85
C GLN A 96 6.59 -4.85 8.35
N SER A 97 7.58 -4.46 7.55
CA SER A 97 8.35 -3.25 7.81
C SER A 97 7.41 -2.05 7.91
N GLY A 98 7.49 -1.31 9.02
CA GLY A 98 6.61 -0.21 9.40
C GLY A 98 5.64 -0.53 10.52
N ASP A 99 5.39 -1.81 10.82
CA ASP A 99 4.48 -2.23 11.88
C ASP A 99 5.12 -2.04 13.26
N PHE A 100 4.30 -1.79 14.29
CA PHE A 100 4.76 -1.66 15.67
C PHE A 100 4.65 -3.00 16.40
N ALA A 101 5.77 -3.55 16.86
CA ALA A 101 5.83 -4.79 17.62
C ALA A 101 6.10 -4.51 19.11
N HIS A 102 5.42 -5.27 19.98
CA HIS A 102 5.72 -5.31 21.40
C HIS A 102 6.75 -6.40 21.71
N ARG A 103 7.55 -6.22 22.76
CA ARG A 103 8.40 -7.28 23.29
C ARG A 103 7.55 -8.51 23.59
N GLY A 104 7.97 -9.68 23.10
CA GLY A 104 7.25 -10.95 23.22
C GLY A 104 6.25 -11.24 22.10
N SER A 105 5.96 -10.29 21.22
CA SER A 105 5.12 -10.52 20.03
C SER A 105 5.78 -11.56 19.12
N VAL A 106 4.99 -12.42 18.50
CA VAL A 106 5.49 -13.41 17.53
C VAL A 106 5.76 -12.70 16.21
N LEU A 107 7.02 -12.60 15.79
CA LEU A 107 7.43 -11.99 14.52
C LEU A 107 7.22 -12.96 13.36
N VAL A 108 7.53 -14.23 13.58
CA VAL A 108 7.48 -15.30 12.59
C VAL A 108 6.91 -16.55 13.24
N GLU A 109 6.00 -17.23 12.55
CA GLU A 109 5.66 -18.62 12.85
C GLU A 109 6.47 -19.53 11.91
N ALA A 110 7.26 -20.45 12.45
CA ALA A 110 8.04 -21.42 11.69
C ALA A 110 7.38 -22.81 11.75
N TRP A 111 7.41 -23.52 10.63
CA TRP A 111 6.95 -24.90 10.51
C TRP A 111 7.95 -25.72 9.68
N PRO A 112 8.21 -26.99 10.00
CA PRO A 112 7.74 -27.67 11.20
C PRO A 112 8.59 -27.30 12.43
N ALA A 113 7.97 -27.24 13.61
CA ALA A 113 8.62 -26.81 14.86
C ALA A 113 9.85 -27.65 15.21
N GLU A 114 9.83 -28.95 14.92
CA GLU A 114 10.96 -29.86 15.16
C GLU A 114 12.22 -29.55 14.35
N ALA A 115 12.10 -28.78 13.27
CA ALA A 115 13.24 -28.35 12.45
C ALA A 115 13.83 -27.00 12.91
N LEU A 116 13.21 -26.32 13.88
CA LEU A 116 13.70 -25.06 14.42
C LEU A 116 14.64 -25.33 15.60
N ASP A 117 15.94 -25.22 15.35
CA ASP A 117 16.96 -25.23 16.41
C ASP A 117 17.24 -23.84 16.98
N ASP A 118 17.97 -23.79 18.10
CA ASP A 118 18.31 -22.54 18.80
C ASP A 118 19.08 -21.54 17.93
N GLN A 119 19.86 -22.03 16.95
CA GLN A 119 20.63 -21.18 16.06
C GLN A 119 19.72 -20.54 15.02
N ALA A 120 18.87 -21.33 14.37
CA ALA A 120 17.85 -20.85 13.45
C ALA A 120 16.91 -19.84 14.11
N GLU A 121 16.47 -20.08 15.37
CA GLU A 121 15.65 -19.11 16.09
C GLU A 121 16.38 -17.77 16.31
N ARG A 122 17.70 -17.80 16.59
CA ARG A 122 18.51 -16.58 16.72
C ARG A 122 18.64 -15.85 15.39
N ASP A 123 18.93 -16.57 14.31
CA ASP A 123 19.15 -16.00 12.98
C ASP A 123 17.85 -15.40 12.40
N LEU A 124 16.74 -16.12 12.51
CA LEU A 124 15.41 -15.61 12.12
C LEU A 124 15.02 -14.38 12.91
N ARG A 125 15.36 -14.30 14.20
CA ARG A 125 15.12 -13.08 14.99
C ARG A 125 16.02 -11.93 14.57
N ALA A 126 17.29 -12.21 14.27
CA ALA A 126 18.28 -11.22 13.85
C ALA A 126 17.95 -10.61 12.48
N ALA A 127 17.13 -11.29 11.67
CA ALA A 127 16.60 -10.74 10.41
C ALA A 127 15.66 -9.54 10.59
N PHE A 128 15.26 -9.19 11.81
CA PHE A 128 14.40 -8.03 12.09
C PHE A 128 15.16 -6.92 12.79
N ALA A 129 15.20 -5.73 12.18
CA ALA A 129 15.66 -4.53 12.85
C ALA A 129 14.47 -3.79 13.48
N ILE A 130 14.51 -3.55 14.79
CA ILE A 130 13.45 -2.85 15.53
C ILE A 130 13.98 -1.52 16.07
N GLY A 131 13.27 -0.42 15.82
CA GLY A 131 13.68 0.92 16.24
C GLY A 131 12.55 1.77 16.82
N SER A 132 12.89 2.91 17.42
CA SER A 132 11.93 3.78 18.11
C SER A 132 11.07 4.64 17.17
N ARG A 133 11.41 4.70 15.89
CA ARG A 133 10.73 5.50 14.87
C ARG A 133 10.47 4.66 13.63
N ARG A 134 9.34 4.94 12.98
CA ARG A 134 9.03 4.43 11.65
C ARG A 134 9.91 5.14 10.61
N THR A 135 10.25 4.45 9.54
CA THR A 135 11.13 4.94 8.47
C THR A 135 10.60 4.52 7.10
N GLY A 136 10.91 5.29 6.05
CA GLY A 136 10.54 4.96 4.67
C GLY A 136 11.38 3.85 4.02
N LEU A 137 12.56 3.52 4.59
CA LEU A 137 13.53 2.57 4.02
C LEU A 137 12.91 1.20 3.68
N GLN A 138 12.08 0.71 4.59
CA GLN A 138 11.25 -0.50 4.58
C GLN A 138 9.85 -0.44 3.98
N ASP A 139 9.28 0.76 3.87
CA ASP A 139 7.85 0.93 4.09
C ASP A 139 7.24 2.04 3.23
N LEU A 140 6.80 1.65 2.03
CA LEU A 140 6.01 2.50 1.14
C LEU A 140 4.79 3.12 1.83
N ARG A 141 4.20 2.40 2.79
CA ARG A 141 3.01 2.84 3.52
C ARG A 141 3.32 4.07 4.38
N PHE A 142 4.57 4.23 4.82
CA PHE A 142 5.01 5.39 5.59
C PHE A 142 5.08 6.65 4.71
N LEU A 143 5.68 6.55 3.52
CA LEU A 143 5.78 7.67 2.59
C LEU A 143 4.39 8.15 2.11
N ILE A 144 3.47 7.21 1.88
CA ILE A 144 2.06 7.52 1.63
C ILE A 144 1.45 8.27 2.82
N ASP A 145 1.65 7.78 4.04
CA ASP A 145 1.12 8.43 5.24
C ASP A 145 1.65 9.86 5.43
N GLU A 146 2.92 10.11 5.11
CA GLU A 146 3.49 11.46 5.22
C GLU A 146 2.77 12.44 4.26
N LEU A 147 2.53 12.03 3.01
CA LEU A 147 1.75 12.84 2.05
C LEU A 147 0.29 13.01 2.50
N VAL A 148 -0.32 11.95 3.02
CA VAL A 148 -1.68 11.98 3.57
C VAL A 148 -1.75 12.93 4.77
N GLU A 149 -0.79 12.91 5.68
CA GLU A 149 -0.76 13.78 6.86
C GLU A 149 -0.65 15.25 6.45
N ILE A 150 0.22 15.56 5.48
CA ILE A 150 0.38 16.92 4.95
C ILE A 150 -0.93 17.40 4.31
N ALA A 151 -1.54 16.59 3.44
CA ALA A 151 -2.80 16.94 2.78
C ALA A 151 -3.95 17.10 3.77
N ALA A 152 -4.12 16.17 4.72
CA ALA A 152 -5.15 16.23 5.74
C ALA A 152 -4.99 17.48 6.63
N ARG A 153 -3.75 17.83 7.00
CA ARG A 153 -3.47 19.06 7.76
C ARG A 153 -3.77 20.31 6.94
N ALA A 154 -3.42 20.32 5.65
CA ALA A 154 -3.73 21.43 4.74
C ALA A 154 -5.24 21.65 4.59
N LEU A 155 -6.03 20.57 4.51
CA LEU A 155 -7.49 20.62 4.42
C LEU A 155 -8.21 20.81 5.76
N SER A 156 -7.48 20.79 6.87
CA SER A 156 -8.10 21.00 8.18
C SER A 156 -8.73 22.40 8.28
N PRO A 157 -9.81 22.57 9.07
CA PRO A 157 -10.50 23.87 9.20
C PRO A 157 -9.60 25.04 9.64
N GLY A 158 -8.49 24.75 10.32
CA GLY A 158 -7.55 25.77 10.78
C GLY A 158 -6.56 26.27 9.71
N VAL A 159 -6.35 25.50 8.64
CA VAL A 159 -5.39 25.86 7.57
C VAL A 159 -6.14 26.21 6.28
N ASN A 160 -7.06 25.34 5.84
CA ASN A 160 -7.88 25.51 4.64
C ASN A 160 -7.08 25.89 3.38
N ASP A 161 -6.03 25.12 3.08
CA ASP A 161 -5.14 25.30 1.93
C ASP A 161 -5.27 24.12 0.94
N PRO A 162 -6.30 24.12 0.07
CA PRO A 162 -6.53 23.02 -0.86
C PRO A 162 -5.44 22.88 -1.92
N PHE A 163 -4.64 23.90 -2.20
CA PHE A 163 -3.57 23.79 -3.20
C PHE A 163 -2.38 22.97 -2.69
N THR A 164 -2.04 23.09 -1.40
CA THR A 164 -1.04 22.21 -0.78
C THR A 164 -1.51 20.75 -0.78
N ALA A 165 -2.81 20.52 -0.54
CA ALA A 165 -3.40 19.19 -0.61
C ALA A 165 -3.41 18.63 -2.05
N ASN A 166 -3.69 19.47 -3.05
CA ASN A 166 -3.60 19.09 -4.45
C ASN A 166 -2.20 18.63 -4.84
N SER A 167 -1.14 19.33 -4.40
CA SER A 167 0.23 18.87 -4.64
C SER A 167 0.46 17.46 -4.08
N CYS A 168 -0.03 17.17 -2.86
CA CYS A 168 0.08 15.83 -2.30
C CYS A 168 -0.71 14.78 -3.11
N LEU A 169 -1.92 15.13 -3.56
CA LEU A 169 -2.74 14.28 -4.44
C LEU A 169 -2.07 14.03 -5.80
N ASP A 170 -1.31 14.98 -6.33
CA ASP A 170 -0.52 14.82 -7.55
C ASP A 170 0.54 13.75 -7.38
N TRP A 171 1.32 13.83 -6.30
CA TRP A 171 2.37 12.85 -6.00
C TRP A 171 1.81 11.46 -5.66
N LEU A 172 0.75 11.40 -4.87
CA LEU A 172 0.04 10.13 -4.59
C LEU A 172 -0.54 9.52 -5.87
N GLY A 173 -1.15 10.34 -6.72
CA GLY A 173 -1.68 9.91 -8.02
C GLY A 173 -0.59 9.41 -8.95
N ALA A 174 0.55 10.09 -9.03
CA ALA A 174 1.71 9.68 -9.83
C ALA A 174 2.29 8.34 -9.34
N ALA A 175 2.57 8.22 -8.04
CA ALA A 175 3.10 7.00 -7.43
C ALA A 175 2.16 5.80 -7.64
N LEU A 176 0.86 5.99 -7.41
CA LEU A 176 -0.11 4.91 -7.56
C LEU A 176 -0.44 4.60 -9.02
N SER A 177 -0.25 5.54 -9.94
CA SER A 177 -0.27 5.28 -11.38
C SER A 177 0.90 4.42 -11.80
N ASP A 178 2.07 4.64 -11.23
CA ASP A 178 3.22 3.79 -11.47
C ASP A 178 3.00 2.37 -10.93
N LEU A 179 2.58 2.26 -9.66
CA LEU A 179 2.19 0.99 -9.04
C LEU A 179 1.11 0.24 -9.83
N ALA A 180 0.14 0.97 -10.40
CA ALA A 180 -0.96 0.40 -11.18
C ALA A 180 -0.51 -0.35 -12.45
N ARG A 181 0.71 -0.10 -12.94
CA ARG A 181 1.30 -0.78 -14.10
C ARG A 181 2.15 -1.99 -13.73
N ARG A 182 2.37 -2.23 -12.43
CA ARG A 182 3.29 -3.27 -11.94
C ARG A 182 2.55 -4.47 -11.36
N ASP A 183 3.23 -5.60 -11.42
CA ASP A 183 2.84 -6.80 -10.69
C ASP A 183 3.27 -6.67 -9.23
N LEU A 184 2.29 -6.84 -8.34
CA LEU A 184 2.54 -6.89 -6.91
C LEU A 184 3.06 -8.28 -6.52
N PRO A 185 3.99 -8.38 -5.56
CA PRO A 185 4.59 -9.64 -5.17
C PRO A 185 3.55 -10.58 -4.61
N SER A 186 3.63 -11.83 -5.07
CA SER A 186 2.92 -12.93 -4.42
C SER A 186 3.31 -12.99 -2.94
N ARG A 187 2.33 -13.24 -2.08
CA ARG A 187 2.61 -13.48 -0.67
C ARG A 187 3.34 -14.81 -0.45
N LEU A 188 3.33 -15.70 -1.44
CA LEU A 188 4.02 -16.99 -1.41
C LEU A 188 5.36 -16.86 -2.12
N ARG A 189 6.45 -17.04 -1.37
CA ARG A 189 7.82 -16.89 -1.87
C ARG A 189 8.59 -18.20 -1.73
N ALA A 190 9.14 -18.67 -2.84
CA ALA A 190 9.93 -19.89 -2.92
C ALA A 190 11.43 -19.63 -2.96
N ASP A 191 12.22 -20.63 -2.56
CA ASP A 191 13.66 -20.65 -2.82
C ASP A 191 13.98 -20.96 -4.30
N ASP A 192 15.27 -21.00 -4.62
CA ASP A 192 15.74 -21.29 -5.99
C ASP A 192 15.32 -22.67 -6.49
N ASP A 193 15.12 -23.63 -5.59
CA ASP A 193 14.66 -24.99 -5.84
C ASP A 193 13.13 -25.07 -6.00
N GLY A 194 12.44 -23.93 -5.92
CA GLY A 194 11.00 -23.81 -6.09
C GLY A 194 10.19 -24.30 -4.89
N GLN A 195 10.81 -24.48 -3.72
CA GLN A 195 10.10 -24.85 -2.48
C GLN A 195 9.59 -23.62 -1.77
N LEU A 196 8.33 -23.62 -1.31
CA LEU A 196 7.77 -22.54 -0.51
C LEU A 196 8.59 -22.35 0.77
N ARG A 197 9.09 -21.13 1.01
CA ARG A 197 9.87 -20.78 2.21
C ARG A 197 9.23 -19.70 3.06
N VAL A 198 8.61 -18.70 2.43
CA VAL A 198 8.03 -17.57 3.14
C VAL A 198 6.59 -17.34 2.69
N ILE A 199 5.70 -17.19 3.67
CA ILE A 199 4.33 -16.71 3.54
C ILE A 199 4.31 -15.30 4.14
N ALA A 200 4.38 -14.29 3.29
CA ALA A 200 4.36 -12.89 3.66
C ALA A 200 2.91 -12.37 3.83
N HIS A 201 2.78 -11.12 4.28
CA HIS A 201 1.52 -10.40 4.21
C HIS A 201 1.22 -9.98 2.77
N PRO A 202 -0.01 -10.17 2.28
CA PRO A 202 -0.37 -9.80 0.92
C PRO A 202 -0.33 -8.28 0.75
N LEU A 203 0.39 -7.82 -0.28
CA LEU A 203 0.33 -6.44 -0.75
C LEU A 203 -0.71 -6.37 -1.86
N THR A 204 -1.75 -5.56 -1.67
CA THR A 204 -2.84 -5.42 -2.65
C THR A 204 -2.95 -3.99 -3.13
N PHE A 205 -3.32 -3.84 -4.40
CA PHE A 205 -3.61 -2.53 -4.98
C PHE A 205 -4.70 -1.80 -4.19
N ALA A 206 -5.74 -2.52 -3.77
CA ALA A 206 -6.82 -1.98 -2.94
C ALA A 206 -6.32 -1.39 -1.63
N ALA A 207 -5.39 -2.06 -0.93
CA ALA A 207 -4.82 -1.55 0.31
C ALA A 207 -4.02 -0.26 0.12
N PHE A 208 -3.31 -0.12 -1.01
CA PHE A 208 -2.59 1.13 -1.32
C PHE A 208 -3.53 2.27 -1.69
N ILE A 209 -4.58 2.00 -2.48
CA ILE A 209 -5.61 3.00 -2.80
C ILE A 209 -6.33 3.46 -1.53
N ASP A 210 -6.76 2.53 -0.67
CA ASP A 210 -7.45 2.86 0.58
C ASP A 210 -6.57 3.68 1.53
N ARG A 211 -5.29 3.31 1.66
CA ARG A 211 -4.34 4.05 2.50
C ARG A 211 -4.08 5.48 2.03
N ALA A 212 -4.03 5.70 0.71
CA ALA A 212 -3.82 7.03 0.16
C ALA A 212 -5.14 7.82 0.02
N PHE A 213 -6.01 7.36 -0.86
CA PHE A 213 -7.25 8.03 -1.21
C PHE A 213 -8.36 7.80 -0.17
N GLY A 214 -8.50 6.61 0.38
CA GLY A 214 -9.48 6.33 1.43
C GLY A 214 -9.25 7.22 2.67
N ALA A 215 -8.00 7.35 3.12
CA ALA A 215 -7.64 8.20 4.26
C ALA A 215 -7.91 9.70 4.02
N LEU A 216 -7.75 10.17 2.77
CA LEU A 216 -7.99 11.57 2.38
C LEU A 216 -9.45 11.87 2.02
N ALA A 217 -10.27 10.85 1.77
CA ALA A 217 -11.62 11.02 1.24
C ALA A 217 -12.48 11.96 2.12
N GLN A 218 -12.47 11.77 3.44
CA GLN A 218 -13.25 12.62 4.36
C GLN A 218 -12.82 14.10 4.31
N TYR A 219 -11.53 14.38 4.13
CA TYR A 219 -11.01 15.74 4.11
C TYR A 219 -11.28 16.41 2.75
N ALA A 220 -10.96 15.72 1.66
CA ALA A 220 -11.12 16.25 0.31
C ALA A 220 -12.60 16.36 -0.10
N SER A 221 -13.48 15.52 0.45
CA SER A 221 -14.93 15.59 0.15
C SER A 221 -15.61 16.86 0.64
N ALA A 222 -15.03 17.54 1.64
CA ALA A 222 -15.58 18.77 2.21
C ALA A 222 -15.07 20.05 1.53
N ASP A 223 -14.18 19.94 0.54
CA ASP A 223 -13.64 21.07 -0.22
C ASP A 223 -13.79 20.84 -1.73
N MET A 224 -14.36 21.81 -2.45
CA MET A 224 -14.62 21.67 -3.89
C MET A 224 -13.33 21.53 -4.71
N ILE A 225 -12.29 22.30 -4.38
CA ILE A 225 -11.04 22.33 -5.14
C ILE A 225 -10.30 21.01 -4.96
N ALA A 226 -10.14 20.58 -3.70
CA ALA A 226 -9.50 19.32 -3.35
C ALA A 226 -10.30 18.12 -3.87
N GLY A 227 -11.64 18.14 -3.74
CA GLY A 227 -12.48 17.05 -4.20
C GLY A 227 -12.45 16.84 -5.71
N LYS A 228 -12.38 17.92 -6.49
CA LYS A 228 -12.16 17.81 -7.94
C LYS A 228 -10.80 17.21 -8.26
N ARG A 229 -9.73 17.60 -7.55
CA ARG A 229 -8.40 17.04 -7.80
C ARG A 229 -8.28 15.59 -7.37
N PHE A 230 -8.90 15.21 -6.25
CA PHE A 230 -8.99 13.84 -5.77
C PHE A 230 -9.55 12.91 -6.84
N LEU A 231 -10.70 13.28 -7.43
CA LEU A 231 -11.34 12.53 -8.50
C LEU A 231 -10.46 12.47 -9.76
N ALA A 232 -9.78 13.56 -10.10
CA ALA A 232 -8.85 13.56 -11.22
C ALA A 232 -7.65 12.64 -10.98
N ALA A 233 -7.06 12.63 -9.79
CA ALA A 233 -5.96 11.75 -9.44
C ALA A 233 -6.38 10.26 -9.48
N LEU A 234 -7.60 9.91 -9.05
CA LEU A 234 -8.14 8.56 -9.27
C LEU A 234 -8.29 8.23 -10.77
N GLY A 235 -8.71 9.20 -11.57
CA GLY A 235 -8.73 9.08 -13.04
C GLY A 235 -7.35 8.84 -13.64
N ASP A 236 -6.33 9.57 -13.18
CA ASP A 236 -4.92 9.44 -13.58
C ASP A 236 -4.41 8.01 -13.29
N VAL A 237 -4.71 7.47 -12.11
CA VAL A 237 -4.40 6.08 -11.76
C VAL A 237 -5.15 5.08 -12.65
N ALA A 238 -6.42 5.34 -12.95
CA ALA A 238 -7.22 4.45 -13.80
C ALA A 238 -6.64 4.32 -15.22
N LEU A 239 -6.11 5.41 -15.78
CA LEU A 239 -5.46 5.40 -17.10
C LEU A 239 -4.25 4.46 -17.17
N SER A 240 -3.62 4.22 -16.02
CA SER A 240 -2.46 3.36 -15.85
C SER A 240 -2.83 1.92 -15.45
N CYS A 241 -4.11 1.62 -15.23
CA CYS A 241 -4.59 0.26 -14.98
C CYS A 241 -4.95 -0.45 -16.29
N ASP A 242 -4.81 -1.77 -16.36
CA ASP A 242 -5.42 -2.61 -17.42
C ASP A 242 -6.29 -3.74 -16.84
N ALA A 243 -6.10 -4.09 -15.56
CA ALA A 243 -6.86 -5.13 -14.89
C ALA A 243 -8.24 -4.63 -14.46
N ALA A 244 -9.31 -5.35 -14.87
CA ALA A 244 -10.69 -5.05 -14.48
C ALA A 244 -10.91 -5.01 -12.96
N SER A 245 -10.17 -5.82 -12.20
CA SER A 245 -10.21 -5.82 -10.73
C SER A 245 -9.68 -4.52 -10.12
N ARG A 246 -8.63 -3.91 -10.70
CA ARG A 246 -8.10 -2.61 -10.25
C ARG A 246 -9.07 -1.48 -10.61
N ILE A 247 -9.72 -1.55 -11.78
CA ILE A 247 -10.76 -0.59 -12.15
C ILE A 247 -11.97 -0.67 -11.22
N ALA A 248 -12.39 -1.86 -10.80
CA ALA A 248 -13.47 -2.03 -9.82
C ALA A 248 -13.13 -1.33 -8.49
N VAL A 249 -11.91 -1.48 -7.98
CA VAL A 249 -11.43 -0.80 -6.76
C VAL A 249 -11.52 0.73 -6.88
N LEU A 250 -11.09 1.31 -8.02
CA LEU A 250 -11.15 2.75 -8.24
C LEU A 250 -12.60 3.24 -8.36
N ALA A 251 -13.48 2.45 -8.98
CA ALA A 251 -14.90 2.77 -9.07
C ALA A 251 -15.59 2.73 -7.70
N ASP A 252 -15.23 1.77 -6.83
CA ASP A 252 -15.72 1.71 -5.44
C ASP A 252 -15.32 2.94 -4.64
N HIS A 253 -14.04 3.33 -4.69
CA HIS A 253 -13.56 4.54 -4.01
C HIS A 253 -14.21 5.81 -4.56
N THR A 254 -14.45 5.87 -5.87
CA THR A 254 -15.15 7.00 -6.50
C THR A 254 -16.59 7.11 -6.00
N ARG A 255 -17.33 5.99 -5.86
CA ARG A 255 -18.69 5.97 -5.29
C ARG A 255 -18.69 6.44 -3.83
N GLN A 256 -17.80 5.89 -3.01
CA GLN A 256 -17.68 6.28 -1.61
C GLN A 256 -17.36 7.79 -1.46
N PHE A 257 -16.42 8.29 -2.26
CA PHE A 257 -16.06 9.71 -2.26
C PHE A 257 -17.23 10.60 -2.69
N ARG A 258 -17.97 10.20 -3.73
CA ARG A 258 -19.17 10.90 -4.19
C ARG A 258 -20.20 11.04 -3.06
N ASP A 259 -20.49 9.95 -2.35
CA ASP A 259 -21.48 9.95 -1.25
C ASP A 259 -21.04 10.85 -0.09
N LEU A 260 -19.74 10.85 0.24
CA LEU A 260 -19.18 11.76 1.25
C LEU A 260 -19.31 13.24 0.82
N ALA A 261 -18.97 13.55 -0.44
CA ALA A 261 -19.06 14.92 -0.97
C ALA A 261 -20.51 15.41 -1.04
N ASP A 262 -21.44 14.51 -1.33
CA ASP A 262 -22.88 14.79 -1.39
C ASP A 262 -23.42 15.29 -0.04
N GLY A 263 -22.94 14.69 1.05
CA GLY A 263 -23.31 15.06 2.41
C GLY A 263 -22.53 16.25 2.97
N ALA A 264 -21.30 16.48 2.52
CA ALA A 264 -20.43 17.53 3.06
C ALA A 264 -20.58 18.90 2.37
N LEU A 265 -20.78 18.93 1.06
CA LEU A 265 -20.86 20.16 0.27
C LEU A 265 -22.31 20.62 0.02
N LYS A 266 -22.48 21.87 -0.42
CA LYS A 266 -23.79 22.46 -0.75
C LYS A 266 -23.72 23.30 -2.03
N GLY A 267 -24.87 23.42 -2.71
CA GLY A 267 -25.04 24.25 -3.90
C GLY A 267 -24.05 23.92 -5.01
N ALA A 268 -23.59 24.95 -5.73
CA ALA A 268 -22.71 24.80 -6.89
C ALA A 268 -21.40 24.03 -6.58
N ASN A 269 -20.88 24.14 -5.36
CA ASN A 269 -19.68 23.40 -4.95
C ASN A 269 -19.93 21.88 -4.90
N ARG A 270 -21.09 21.47 -4.38
CA ARG A 270 -21.52 20.06 -4.39
C ARG A 270 -21.71 19.59 -5.81
N ASP A 271 -22.48 20.33 -6.60
CA ASP A 271 -22.83 19.94 -7.97
C ASP A 271 -21.59 19.73 -8.83
N ALA A 272 -20.57 20.60 -8.69
CA ALA A 272 -19.31 20.48 -9.42
C ALA A 272 -18.50 19.21 -9.07
N VAL A 273 -18.54 18.75 -7.80
CA VAL A 273 -17.84 17.53 -7.38
C VAL A 273 -18.62 16.29 -7.77
N ILE A 274 -19.95 16.31 -7.59
CA ILE A 274 -20.83 15.18 -7.95
C ILE A 274 -20.82 14.94 -9.46
N GLU A 275 -20.91 16.00 -10.27
CA GLU A 275 -20.80 15.90 -11.73
C GLU A 275 -19.49 15.22 -12.13
N ARG A 276 -18.37 15.64 -11.54
CA ARG A 276 -17.05 15.05 -11.80
C ARG A 276 -16.97 13.58 -11.39
N ALA A 277 -17.57 13.21 -10.26
CA ALA A 277 -17.60 11.82 -9.81
C ALA A 277 -18.44 10.95 -10.76
N ASP A 278 -19.60 11.46 -11.20
CA ASP A 278 -20.48 10.78 -12.15
C ASP A 278 -19.84 10.62 -13.52
N GLU A 279 -19.07 11.62 -13.99
CA GLU A 279 -18.23 11.51 -15.20
C GLU A 279 -17.21 10.38 -15.09
N LEU A 280 -16.45 10.32 -13.99
CA LEU A 280 -15.46 9.28 -13.76
C LEU A 280 -16.11 7.89 -13.73
N LEU A 281 -17.20 7.73 -12.96
CA LEU A 281 -17.93 6.45 -12.88
C LEU A 281 -18.47 6.01 -14.25
N ARG A 282 -19.05 6.93 -15.03
CA ARG A 282 -19.51 6.64 -16.39
C ARG A 282 -18.38 6.20 -17.31
N ALA A 283 -17.21 6.83 -17.20
CA ALA A 283 -16.04 6.44 -17.97
C ALA A 283 -15.57 5.03 -17.57
N LEU A 284 -15.32 4.78 -16.29
CA LEU A 284 -14.81 3.49 -15.77
C LEU A 284 -15.73 2.29 -16.06
N ALA A 285 -17.02 2.53 -16.27
CA ALA A 285 -17.99 1.49 -16.64
C ALA A 285 -17.84 1.00 -18.10
N GLN A 286 -17.04 1.67 -18.94
CA GLN A 286 -16.93 1.38 -20.37
C GLN A 286 -15.65 0.60 -20.70
N PRO A 287 -15.68 -0.35 -21.66
CA PRO A 287 -14.49 -1.06 -22.09
C PRO A 287 -13.37 -0.14 -22.63
N ASP A 288 -13.74 1.00 -23.23
CA ASP A 288 -12.84 2.01 -23.80
C ASP A 288 -12.59 3.21 -22.86
N TYR A 289 -12.74 3.01 -21.54
CA TYR A 289 -12.70 4.08 -20.55
C TYR A 289 -11.48 5.01 -20.67
N LYS A 290 -10.29 4.51 -21.02
CA LYS A 290 -9.08 5.33 -21.17
C LYS A 290 -9.25 6.45 -22.20
N ARG A 291 -9.89 6.13 -23.34
CA ARG A 291 -10.20 7.11 -24.37
C ARG A 291 -11.21 8.13 -23.84
N ARG A 292 -12.26 7.68 -23.16
CA ARG A 292 -13.28 8.57 -22.58
C ARG A 292 -12.73 9.49 -21.50
N LEU A 293 -11.79 9.00 -20.69
CA LEU A 293 -11.10 9.81 -19.69
C LEU A 293 -10.23 10.89 -20.34
N ARG A 294 -9.59 10.60 -21.48
CA ARG A 294 -8.77 11.56 -22.25
C ARG A 294 -9.61 12.57 -23.05
N ASP A 295 -10.69 12.10 -23.65
CA ASP A 295 -11.55 12.90 -24.52
C ASP A 295 -12.61 13.71 -23.72
N GLY A 296 -12.81 13.40 -22.44
CA GLY A 296 -13.79 14.04 -21.56
C GLY A 296 -13.22 15.22 -20.77
N GLN A 297 -14.11 16.05 -20.20
CA GLN A 297 -13.71 17.15 -19.29
C GLN A 297 -13.06 16.68 -17.97
N ALA A 298 -13.05 15.36 -17.73
CA ALA A 298 -12.31 14.70 -16.67
C ALA A 298 -10.79 14.66 -16.92
N TRP A 299 -10.31 14.83 -18.16
CA TRP A 299 -8.89 14.88 -18.49
C TRP A 299 -8.23 16.18 -18.00
N LEU A 300 -7.23 16.06 -17.11
CA LEU A 300 -6.40 17.18 -16.67
C LEU A 300 -4.94 17.10 -17.16
N GLY A 301 -4.57 16.05 -17.90
CA GLY A 301 -3.18 15.82 -18.35
C GLY A 301 -2.68 16.80 -19.42
N GLY A 302 -3.53 17.70 -19.90
CA GLY A 302 -3.20 18.74 -20.87
C GLY A 302 -4.35 18.95 -21.84
N THR A 303 -5.05 20.07 -21.71
CA THR A 303 -5.87 20.63 -22.79
C THR A 303 -4.92 21.37 -23.73
N ALA A 304 -4.38 20.68 -24.73
CA ALA A 304 -3.80 21.35 -25.89
C ALA A 304 -4.93 21.77 -26.84
#